data_AF-A0A804U719-F1
#
_entry.id   AF-A0A804U719-F1
#
_cell.length_a   1.000
_cell.length_b   1.000
_cell.length_c   1.000
_cell.angle_alpha   90.00
_cell.angle_beta   90.00
_cell.angle_gamma   90.00
#
_symmetry.space_group_name_H-M   'P 1'
#
loop_
_entity.id
_entity.type
_entity.pdbx_description
1 polymer ?
#
loop_
_entity_poly.entity_id
_entity_poly.type
_entity_poly.pdbx_seq_one_letter_code
_entity_poly.pdbx_strand_id
1 'polypeptide(L)'
;MPHAAATAAAALPRASLLVISAPLRDSLAAAPYEPPAGASASVKSLLASLLPSPSPPQPQLQEPAGKESGDLLLFCAAVLAASPEYPALHWVPASLVGAAAAAVNELAAAGGWGSVGDMVVAVAPEVVPPLKAVVKDSCVDADSDEIGAVKPPKEHAAVAAHQFRWLVSQVQGMVSFVHIAKNVKATELSLYEDAILDACCQNIPADDELWYQVIEVSVMLLTFTQRSNPRSPWYDRMLSEMLGHLERQPLNKERRVAWLTLIGPVFDAMGLFLLAHFRRLFSLFFQWMHTDDNKTVLLTLKQIHAIIKLTWIRKSPYTLRLVDELVLLYKESATRSNREIMRDHILEILVLLQNCKGHQFEEAWKKHELDPDLTMLLSTFNKLCIKNSSP
;
A
#
# COMPACT_ATOMS: atom_id res chain seq x y z
N MET A 1 14.89 25.71 22.30
CA MET A 1 14.63 26.68 21.21
C MET A 1 14.03 25.92 20.05
N PRO A 2 12.79 26.23 19.63
CA PRO A 2 12.09 25.45 18.63
C PRO A 2 12.64 25.80 17.25
N HIS A 3 12.93 24.78 16.45
CA HIS A 3 13.29 24.92 15.04
C HIS A 3 12.13 25.62 14.34
N ALA A 4 12.39 26.84 13.85
CA ALA A 4 11.44 27.60 13.06
C ALA A 4 10.97 26.76 11.86
N ALA A 5 9.66 26.71 11.70
CA ALA A 5 9.00 26.16 10.53
C ALA A 5 9.58 26.78 9.25
N ALA A 6 10.32 26.00 8.48
CA ALA A 6 10.67 26.34 7.11
C ALA A 6 9.45 26.07 6.22
N THR A 7 8.45 26.94 6.31
CA THR A 7 7.38 27.09 5.32
C THR A 7 7.89 27.91 4.13
N ALA A 8 8.94 27.42 3.49
CA ALA A 8 9.40 27.88 2.19
C ALA A 8 9.70 26.61 1.38
N ALA A 9 8.79 26.26 0.48
CA ALA A 9 8.97 25.12 -0.40
C ALA A 9 10.32 25.24 -1.14
N ALA A 10 11.12 24.19 -1.03
CA ALA A 10 11.96 23.50 -2.03
C ALA A 10 12.43 24.24 -3.32
N ALA A 11 12.51 25.57 -3.37
CA ALA A 11 12.90 26.30 -4.57
C ALA A 11 14.41 26.24 -4.72
N LEU A 12 14.88 25.32 -5.57
CA LEU A 12 16.28 25.29 -5.96
C LEU A 12 16.65 26.56 -6.75
N PRO A 13 17.89 27.04 -6.65
CA PRO A 13 18.35 28.13 -7.49
C PRO A 13 18.17 27.79 -8.97
N ARG A 14 17.57 28.70 -9.76
CA ARG A 14 17.35 28.52 -11.21
C ARG A 14 18.63 28.10 -11.94
N ALA A 15 19.79 28.62 -11.52
CA ALA A 15 21.08 28.24 -12.07
C ALA A 15 21.36 26.73 -11.93
N SER A 16 21.05 26.14 -10.77
CA SER A 16 21.18 24.69 -10.54
C SER A 16 20.20 23.91 -11.42
N LEU A 17 18.94 24.38 -11.53
CA LEU A 17 17.93 23.74 -12.38
C LEU A 17 18.33 23.76 -13.87
N LEU A 18 18.94 24.84 -14.36
CA LEU A 18 19.43 24.94 -15.74
C LEU A 18 20.59 23.97 -16.02
N VAL A 19 21.51 23.80 -15.06
CA VAL A 19 22.62 22.85 -15.16
C VAL A 19 22.09 21.42 -15.19
N ILE A 20 21.21 21.06 -14.24
CA ILE A 20 20.64 19.70 -14.14
C ILE A 20 19.80 19.36 -15.37
N SER A 21 19.05 20.33 -15.93
CA SER A 21 18.18 20.11 -17.09
C SER A 21 18.88 20.12 -18.45
N ALA A 22 20.14 20.56 -18.54
CA ALA A 22 20.90 20.60 -19.79
C ALA A 22 21.03 19.22 -20.46
N PRO A 23 21.54 18.16 -19.80
CA PRO A 23 21.65 16.83 -20.42
C PRO A 23 20.27 16.23 -20.78
N LEU A 24 19.22 16.58 -20.04
CA LEU A 24 17.86 16.13 -20.33
C LEU A 24 17.31 16.76 -21.62
N ARG A 25 17.57 18.05 -21.85
CA ARG A 25 17.20 18.75 -23.08
C ARG A 25 17.85 18.13 -24.31
N ASP A 26 19.16 17.89 -24.23
CA ASP A 26 19.92 17.33 -25.35
C ASP A 26 19.46 15.91 -25.68
N SER A 27 19.27 15.08 -24.65
CA SER A 27 18.77 13.71 -24.82
C SER A 27 17.32 13.66 -25.28
N LEU A 28 16.46 14.59 -24.85
CA LEU A 28 15.08 14.68 -25.31
C LEU A 28 15.03 15.12 -26.78
N ALA A 29 15.83 16.11 -27.16
CA ALA A 29 15.91 16.59 -28.54
C ALA A 29 16.28 15.44 -29.49
N ALA A 30 17.28 14.63 -29.12
CA ALA A 30 17.76 13.48 -29.87
C ALA A 30 16.82 12.26 -29.86
N ALA A 31 15.83 12.20 -28.96
CA ALA A 31 14.95 11.04 -28.82
C ALA A 31 14.08 10.82 -30.07
N PRO A 32 14.00 9.58 -30.60
CA PRO A 32 13.11 9.27 -31.71
C PRO A 32 11.67 9.42 -31.23
N TYR A 33 10.87 10.26 -31.89
CA TYR A 33 9.48 10.48 -31.52
C TYR A 33 8.62 10.51 -32.76
N GLU A 34 7.71 9.55 -32.84
CA GLU A 34 6.60 9.56 -33.77
C GLU A 34 5.29 9.68 -32.97
N PRO A 35 4.48 10.72 -33.22
CA PRO A 35 3.21 10.86 -32.53
C PRO A 35 2.27 9.69 -32.90
N PRO A 36 1.54 9.11 -31.94
CA PRO A 36 0.54 8.08 -32.22
C PRO A 36 -0.50 8.55 -33.25
N ALA A 37 -0.99 7.65 -34.10
CA ALA A 37 -2.01 7.97 -35.08
C ALA A 37 -3.28 8.51 -34.40
N GLY A 38 -3.69 9.74 -34.77
CA GLY A 38 -4.84 10.42 -34.18
C GLY A 38 -4.54 11.23 -32.90
N ALA A 39 -3.26 11.36 -32.50
CA ALA A 39 -2.88 12.17 -31.35
C ALA A 39 -3.14 13.66 -31.58
N SER A 40 -3.78 14.31 -30.62
CA SER A 40 -4.12 15.74 -30.70
C SER A 40 -3.03 16.66 -30.11
N ALA A 41 -2.06 16.07 -29.41
CA ALA A 41 -0.92 16.77 -28.83
C ALA A 41 0.35 15.91 -28.85
N SER A 42 1.51 16.57 -28.87
CA SER A 42 2.81 15.90 -28.79
C SER A 42 3.24 15.70 -27.34
N VAL A 43 3.44 14.43 -26.95
CA VAL A 43 4.01 14.05 -25.64
C VAL A 43 5.43 14.60 -25.51
N LYS A 44 6.22 14.59 -26.59
CA LYS A 44 7.58 15.14 -26.60
C LYS A 44 7.58 16.65 -26.33
N SER A 45 6.66 17.42 -26.91
CA SER A 45 6.55 18.86 -26.62
C SER A 45 6.05 19.13 -25.21
N LEU A 46 5.12 18.32 -24.71
CA LEU A 46 4.67 18.40 -23.31
C LEU A 46 5.86 18.21 -22.36
N LEU A 47 6.63 17.14 -22.54
CA LEU A 47 7.82 16.90 -21.72
C LEU A 47 8.85 18.04 -21.87
N ALA A 48 9.04 18.57 -23.08
CA ALA A 48 9.94 19.71 -23.28
C ALA A 48 9.49 20.97 -22.51
N SER A 49 8.18 21.20 -22.38
CA SER A 49 7.64 22.35 -21.63
C SER A 49 7.85 22.29 -20.12
N LEU A 50 8.13 21.09 -19.58
CA LEU A 50 8.46 20.89 -18.16
C LEU A 50 9.94 21.19 -17.84
N LEU A 51 10.79 21.39 -18.86
CA LEU A 51 12.20 21.69 -18.66
C LEU A 51 12.40 23.22 -18.52
N PRO A 52 13.19 23.69 -17.52
CA PRO A 52 13.43 25.12 -17.29
C PRO A 52 14.00 25.83 -18.53
N SER A 53 13.36 26.90 -19.00
CA SER A 53 13.83 27.59 -20.21
C SER A 53 15.16 28.35 -19.98
N PRO A 54 16.15 28.25 -20.89
CA PRO A 54 17.39 29.01 -20.80
C PRO A 54 17.21 30.52 -21.07
N SER A 55 16.04 30.93 -21.58
CA SER A 55 15.70 32.33 -21.80
C SER A 55 15.50 33.07 -20.47
N PRO A 56 15.83 34.39 -20.41
CA PRO A 56 15.59 35.20 -19.22
C PRO A 56 14.09 35.23 -18.88
N PRO A 57 13.73 35.21 -17.58
CA PRO A 57 12.33 35.23 -17.16
C PRO A 57 11.65 36.52 -17.64
N GLN A 58 10.46 36.37 -18.23
CA GLN A 58 9.65 37.52 -18.62
C GLN A 58 9.15 38.25 -17.35
N PRO A 59 9.27 39.58 -17.24
CA PRO A 59 8.95 40.34 -16.02
C PRO A 59 7.48 40.28 -15.55
N GLN A 60 6.57 39.65 -16.30
CA GLN A 60 5.12 39.75 -16.10
C GLN A 60 4.43 38.50 -15.55
N LEU A 61 5.13 37.38 -15.38
CA LEU A 61 4.62 36.21 -14.65
C LEU A 61 5.51 35.93 -13.44
N GLN A 62 5.08 36.36 -12.26
CA GLN A 62 5.60 35.79 -11.02
C GLN A 62 5.06 34.37 -10.89
N GLU A 63 5.80 33.41 -11.42
CA GLU A 63 5.49 32.01 -11.17
C GLU A 63 5.72 31.66 -9.69
N PRO A 64 4.88 30.79 -9.10
CA PRO A 64 5.03 30.40 -7.70
C PRO A 64 6.43 29.83 -7.44
N ALA A 65 7.03 30.22 -6.31
CA ALA A 65 8.33 29.69 -5.88
C ALA A 65 8.25 28.15 -5.82
N GLY A 66 9.21 27.45 -6.43
CA GLY A 66 9.24 25.98 -6.48
C GLY A 66 8.70 25.36 -7.77
N LYS A 67 7.93 26.10 -8.59
CA LYS A 67 7.30 25.57 -9.82
C LYS A 67 8.29 24.90 -10.78
N GLU A 68 9.41 25.54 -11.10
CA GLU A 68 10.41 24.96 -12.02
C GLU A 68 11.09 23.70 -11.45
N SER A 69 11.22 23.59 -10.13
CA SER A 69 11.73 22.38 -9.46
C SER A 69 10.70 21.25 -9.54
N GLY A 70 9.43 21.59 -9.33
CA GLY A 70 8.30 20.68 -9.51
C GLY A 70 8.16 20.19 -10.96
N ASP A 71 8.21 21.09 -11.93
CA ASP A 71 8.10 20.76 -13.36
C ASP A 71 9.25 19.85 -13.81
N LEU A 72 10.48 20.15 -13.38
CA LEU A 72 11.64 19.29 -13.66
C LEU A 72 11.52 17.91 -13.02
N LEU A 73 11.00 17.82 -11.79
CA LEU A 73 10.71 16.54 -11.14
C LEU A 73 9.63 15.76 -11.90
N LEU A 74 8.57 16.44 -12.36
CA LEU A 74 7.51 15.83 -13.17
C LEU A 74 8.03 15.33 -14.52
N PHE A 75 8.96 16.04 -15.14
CA PHE A 75 9.65 15.55 -16.34
C PHE A 75 10.36 14.22 -16.06
N CYS A 76 11.19 14.20 -15.02
CA CYS A 76 11.94 13.00 -14.65
C CYS A 76 10.99 11.85 -14.27
N ALA A 77 9.90 12.13 -13.55
CA ALA A 77 8.90 11.15 -13.19
C ALA A 77 8.26 10.47 -14.41
N ALA A 78 7.89 11.26 -15.44
CA ALA A 78 7.32 10.73 -16.68
C ALA A 78 8.31 9.81 -17.41
N VAL A 79 9.56 10.25 -17.54
CA VAL A 79 10.62 9.50 -18.22
C VAL A 79 10.96 8.22 -17.47
N LEU A 80 11.03 8.26 -16.14
CA LEU A 80 11.38 7.11 -15.31
C LEU A 80 10.21 6.12 -15.11
N ALA A 81 8.96 6.55 -15.32
CA ALA A 81 7.81 5.65 -15.44
C ALA A 81 7.64 5.04 -16.84
N ALA A 82 8.46 5.44 -17.82
CA ALA A 82 8.35 4.90 -19.17
C ALA A 82 8.57 3.38 -19.17
N SER A 83 7.65 2.65 -19.80
CA SER A 83 7.72 1.21 -19.96
C SER A 83 7.32 0.83 -21.39
N PRO A 84 7.92 -0.23 -21.97
CA PRO A 84 7.60 -0.70 -23.31
C PRO A 84 6.13 -1.14 -23.46
N GLU A 85 5.42 -1.38 -22.36
CA GLU A 85 4.02 -1.78 -22.35
C GLU A 85 3.05 -0.62 -22.61
N TYR A 86 3.53 0.63 -22.58
CA TYR A 86 2.68 1.83 -22.67
C TYR A 86 2.94 2.64 -23.96
N PRO A 87 1.95 2.74 -24.87
CA PRO A 87 2.12 3.42 -26.16
C PRO A 87 2.52 4.90 -26.06
N ALA A 88 2.17 5.60 -24.98
CA ALA A 88 2.45 7.03 -24.83
C ALA A 88 3.94 7.34 -24.59
N LEU A 89 4.69 6.40 -24.01
CA LEU A 89 6.08 6.61 -23.57
C LEU A 89 7.07 5.53 -24.07
N HIS A 90 6.62 4.55 -24.87
CA HIS A 90 7.48 3.49 -25.41
C HIS A 90 8.66 3.98 -26.28
N TRP A 91 8.59 5.23 -26.77
CA TRP A 91 9.62 5.88 -27.58
C TRP A 91 10.77 6.48 -26.76
N VAL A 92 10.62 6.55 -25.43
CA VAL A 92 11.63 7.11 -24.52
C VAL A 92 12.89 6.23 -24.54
N PRO A 93 14.06 6.76 -24.97
CA PRO A 93 15.27 5.96 -25.09
C PRO A 93 15.94 5.75 -23.73
N ALA A 94 16.68 4.64 -23.59
CA ALA A 94 17.42 4.30 -22.36
C ALA A 94 18.41 5.40 -21.93
N SER A 95 18.99 6.15 -22.88
CA SER A 95 19.85 7.31 -22.58
C SER A 95 19.11 8.42 -21.84
N LEU A 96 17.85 8.68 -22.20
CA LEU A 96 17.02 9.69 -21.55
C LEU A 96 16.59 9.22 -20.15
N VAL A 97 16.29 7.92 -20.00
CA VAL A 97 16.02 7.29 -18.69
C VAL A 97 17.23 7.42 -17.76
N GLY A 98 18.43 7.10 -18.26
CA GLY A 98 19.67 7.24 -17.50
C GLY A 98 19.96 8.68 -17.08
N ALA A 99 19.75 9.65 -17.99
CA ALA A 99 19.91 11.07 -17.70
C ALA A 99 18.88 11.56 -16.66
N ALA A 100 17.62 11.13 -16.77
CA ALA A 100 16.58 11.46 -15.80
C ALA A 100 16.89 10.89 -14.40
N ALA A 101 17.43 9.67 -14.31
CA ALA A 101 17.84 9.07 -13.05
C ALA A 101 18.99 9.85 -12.39
N ALA A 102 19.98 10.29 -13.18
CA ALA A 102 21.05 11.15 -12.68
C ALA A 102 20.50 12.50 -12.19
N ALA A 103 19.65 13.15 -12.99
CA ALA A 103 19.05 14.44 -12.66
C ALA A 103 18.25 14.43 -11.35
N VAL A 104 17.49 13.36 -11.08
CA VAL A 104 16.74 13.22 -9.82
C VAL A 104 17.66 13.14 -8.60
N ASN A 105 18.79 12.44 -8.71
CA ASN A 105 19.79 12.38 -7.64
C ASN A 105 20.49 13.73 -7.45
N GLU A 106 20.80 14.44 -8.54
CA GLU A 106 21.39 15.78 -8.48
C GLU A 106 20.44 16.82 -7.90
N LEU A 107 19.14 16.72 -8.19
CA LEU A 107 18.10 17.54 -7.55
C LEU A 107 18.06 17.28 -6.05
N ALA A 108 18.02 16.01 -5.64
CA ALA A 108 18.01 15.60 -4.24
C ALA A 108 19.22 16.18 -3.49
N ALA A 109 20.41 16.05 -4.07
CA ALA A 109 21.65 16.58 -3.52
C ALA A 109 21.67 18.12 -3.46
N ALA A 110 21.23 18.79 -4.53
CA ALA A 110 21.26 20.25 -4.63
C ALA A 110 20.33 20.94 -3.60
N GLY A 111 19.25 20.27 -3.20
CA GLY A 111 18.34 20.80 -2.17
C GLY A 111 18.66 20.33 -0.76
N GLY A 112 19.75 19.59 -0.57
CA GLY A 112 20.17 19.09 0.73
C GLY A 112 19.24 18.01 1.30
N TRP A 113 18.49 17.31 0.45
CA TRP A 113 17.64 16.21 0.86
C TRP A 113 18.50 14.95 1.11
N GLY A 114 18.17 14.20 2.17
CA GLY A 114 18.89 12.97 2.51
C GLY A 114 18.69 11.84 1.50
N SER A 115 17.60 11.91 0.73
CA SER A 115 17.25 10.96 -0.33
C SER A 115 16.33 11.59 -1.38
N VAL A 116 16.22 10.94 -2.55
CA VAL A 116 15.21 11.27 -3.57
C VAL A 116 13.80 11.23 -2.97
N GLY A 117 13.56 10.28 -2.08
CA GLY A 117 12.29 10.17 -1.38
C GLY A 117 11.95 11.41 -0.56
N ASP A 118 12.90 11.92 0.23
CA ASP A 118 12.68 13.11 1.07
C ASP A 118 12.37 14.35 0.22
N MET A 119 13.02 14.47 -0.94
CA MET A 119 12.71 15.50 -1.92
C MET A 119 11.27 15.36 -2.46
N VAL A 120 10.85 14.15 -2.83
CA VAL A 120 9.49 13.89 -3.33
C VAL A 120 8.43 14.28 -2.28
N VAL A 121 8.64 13.97 -0.99
CA VAL A 121 7.73 14.41 0.10
C VAL A 121 7.63 15.93 0.13
N ALA A 122 8.76 16.62 0.07
CA ALA A 122 8.82 18.07 0.19
C ALA A 122 8.15 18.78 -0.99
N VAL A 123 8.24 18.20 -2.19
CA VAL A 123 7.72 18.78 -3.45
C VAL A 123 6.28 18.32 -3.75
N ALA A 124 5.82 17.20 -3.17
CA ALA A 124 4.47 16.64 -3.40
C ALA A 124 3.31 17.65 -3.25
N PRO A 125 3.28 18.56 -2.25
CA PRO A 125 2.20 19.54 -2.13
C PRO A 125 2.07 20.47 -3.34
N GLU A 126 3.15 20.67 -4.11
CA GLU A 126 3.19 21.54 -5.29
C GLU A 126 2.86 20.79 -6.58
N VAL A 127 3.34 19.55 -6.73
CA VAL A 127 3.21 18.78 -7.98
C VAL A 127 1.94 17.92 -8.05
N VAL A 128 1.41 17.46 -6.91
CA VAL A 128 0.21 16.61 -6.89
C VAL A 128 -1.06 17.37 -7.30
N PRO A 129 -1.32 18.62 -6.86
CA PRO A 129 -2.54 19.33 -7.26
C PRO A 129 -2.66 19.63 -8.77
N PRO A 130 -1.60 20.06 -9.48
CA PRO A 130 -1.64 20.22 -10.94
C PRO A 130 -1.86 18.90 -11.69
N LEU A 131 -1.18 17.83 -11.28
CA LEU A 131 -1.40 16.48 -11.85
C LEU A 131 -2.85 16.03 -11.69
N LYS A 132 -3.43 16.30 -10.52
CA LYS A 132 -4.84 16.05 -10.22
C LYS A 132 -5.77 16.82 -11.15
N ALA A 133 -5.51 18.11 -11.40
CA ALA A 133 -6.33 18.93 -12.28
C ALA A 133 -6.33 18.38 -13.71
N VAL A 134 -5.16 18.08 -14.27
CA VAL A 134 -5.01 17.57 -15.65
C VAL A 134 -5.78 16.25 -15.84
N VAL A 135 -5.69 15.33 -14.87
CA VAL A 135 -6.41 14.06 -14.95
C VAL A 135 -7.91 14.26 -14.77
N LYS A 136 -8.33 15.05 -13.77
CA LYS A 136 -9.75 15.34 -13.54
C LYS A 136 -10.42 15.94 -14.79
N ASP A 137 -9.77 16.92 -15.40
CA ASP A 137 -10.32 17.63 -16.58
C ASP A 137 -10.34 16.73 -17.83
N SER A 138 -9.52 15.67 -17.85
CA SER A 138 -9.51 14.66 -18.91
C SER A 138 -10.52 13.52 -18.73
N CYS A 139 -10.98 13.27 -17.49
CA CYS A 139 -11.84 12.14 -17.10
C CYS A 139 -13.34 12.48 -17.08
N VAL A 140 -13.76 13.70 -17.43
CA VAL A 140 -15.19 14.03 -17.51
C VAL A 140 -15.81 13.31 -18.72
N ASP A 141 -16.79 12.46 -18.43
CA ASP A 141 -17.57 11.69 -19.41
C ASP A 141 -18.00 12.54 -20.60
N ALA A 142 -18.14 11.90 -21.76
CA ALA A 142 -18.59 12.55 -22.99
C ALA A 142 -20.03 13.10 -22.89
N ASP A 143 -20.78 12.73 -21.84
CA ASP A 143 -22.21 13.02 -21.68
C ASP A 143 -22.52 14.20 -20.73
N SER A 144 -21.52 14.92 -20.20
CA SER A 144 -21.81 16.17 -19.46
C SER A 144 -21.77 17.36 -20.40
N ASP A 145 -22.94 17.92 -20.71
CA ASP A 145 -23.16 19.17 -21.45
C ASP A 145 -22.69 20.43 -20.68
N GLU A 146 -21.50 20.40 -20.05
CA GLU A 146 -20.85 21.62 -19.57
C GLU A 146 -20.04 22.26 -20.70
N ILE A 147 -20.74 23.05 -21.50
CA ILE A 147 -20.19 23.87 -22.57
C ILE A 147 -19.35 24.98 -21.92
N GLY A 148 -18.04 24.78 -21.82
CA GLY A 148 -17.12 25.85 -21.40
C GLY A 148 -15.67 25.45 -21.11
N ALA A 149 -15.39 24.20 -20.76
CA ALA A 149 -14.02 23.77 -20.43
C ALA A 149 -13.33 23.10 -21.63
N VAL A 150 -12.20 23.65 -22.08
CA VAL A 150 -11.33 23.00 -23.08
C VAL A 150 -10.73 21.75 -22.44
N LYS A 151 -11.19 20.56 -22.86
CA LYS A 151 -10.65 19.28 -22.34
C LYS A 151 -9.16 19.17 -22.70
N PRO A 152 -8.26 18.88 -21.74
CA PRO A 152 -6.87 18.63 -22.05
C PRO A 152 -6.73 17.37 -22.94
N PRO A 153 -5.78 17.35 -23.88
CA PRO A 153 -5.54 16.19 -24.74
C PRO A 153 -5.32 14.90 -23.93
N LYS A 154 -5.87 13.77 -24.40
CA LYS A 154 -5.82 12.46 -23.70
C LYS A 154 -4.39 12.02 -23.38
N GLU A 155 -3.43 12.46 -24.18
CA GLU A 155 -2.00 12.22 -24.02
C GLU A 155 -1.44 12.86 -22.75
N HIS A 156 -1.95 14.03 -22.33
CA HIS A 156 -1.56 14.69 -21.09
C HIS A 156 -2.01 13.90 -19.86
N ALA A 157 -3.21 13.33 -19.91
CA ALA A 157 -3.76 12.49 -18.85
C ALA A 157 -2.95 11.21 -18.65
N ALA A 158 -2.57 10.58 -19.77
CA ALA A 158 -1.70 9.42 -19.74
C ALA A 158 -0.35 9.76 -19.09
N VAL A 159 0.31 10.85 -19.52
CA VAL A 159 1.58 11.28 -18.93
C VAL A 159 1.45 11.61 -17.44
N ALA A 160 0.39 12.31 -17.04
CA ALA A 160 0.13 12.63 -15.64
C ALA A 160 -0.05 11.38 -14.76
N ALA A 161 -0.74 10.35 -15.27
CA ALA A 161 -0.89 9.08 -14.57
C ALA A 161 0.46 8.36 -14.39
N HIS A 162 1.36 8.43 -15.37
CA HIS A 162 2.70 7.85 -15.28
C HIS A 162 3.60 8.62 -14.30
N GLN A 163 3.55 9.96 -14.36
CA GLN A 163 4.23 10.82 -13.38
C GLN A 163 3.78 10.49 -11.96
N PHE A 164 2.48 10.34 -11.77
CA PHE A 164 1.90 9.95 -10.49
C PHE A 164 2.37 8.55 -10.07
N ARG A 165 2.36 7.56 -10.97
CA ARG A 165 2.86 6.20 -10.70
C ARG A 165 4.32 6.20 -10.25
N TRP A 166 5.19 6.97 -10.88
CA TRP A 166 6.60 7.05 -10.47
C TRP A 166 6.77 7.75 -9.13
N LEU A 167 6.02 8.83 -8.86
CA LEU A 167 6.04 9.49 -7.56
C LEU A 167 5.59 8.52 -6.44
N VAL A 168 4.62 7.64 -6.72
CA VAL A 168 4.18 6.56 -5.80
C VAL A 168 5.30 5.54 -5.57
N SER A 169 6.07 5.18 -6.60
CA SER A 169 7.10 4.14 -6.49
C SER A 169 8.36 4.58 -5.73
N GLN A 170 8.55 5.88 -5.50
CA GLN A 170 9.62 6.34 -4.64
C GLN A 170 9.33 5.92 -3.19
N VAL A 171 10.33 5.33 -2.52
CA VAL A 171 10.20 4.68 -1.19
C VAL A 171 9.61 5.60 -0.11
N GLN A 172 9.92 6.89 -0.13
CA GLN A 172 9.31 7.90 0.75
C GLN A 172 8.01 8.51 0.17
N GLY A 173 7.76 8.31 -1.12
CA GLY A 173 6.45 8.52 -1.74
C GLY A 173 5.38 7.67 -1.07
N MET A 174 5.68 6.42 -0.70
CA MET A 174 4.77 5.59 0.12
C MET A 174 4.43 6.26 1.45
N VAL A 175 5.41 6.84 2.15
CA VAL A 175 5.21 7.62 3.39
C VAL A 175 4.39 8.89 3.12
N SER A 176 4.63 9.56 1.99
CA SER A 176 3.82 10.70 1.53
C SER A 176 2.37 10.29 1.27
N PHE A 177 2.13 9.08 0.75
CA PHE A 177 0.79 8.55 0.55
C PHE A 177 0.06 8.24 1.85
N VAL A 178 0.75 7.87 2.94
CA VAL A 178 0.15 7.85 4.28
C VAL A 178 -0.44 9.22 4.62
N HIS A 179 0.32 10.29 4.36
CA HIS A 179 -0.17 11.65 4.59
C HIS A 179 -1.28 12.03 3.62
N ILE A 180 -1.14 11.76 2.32
CA ILE A 180 -2.14 12.07 1.30
C ILE A 180 -3.45 11.31 1.56
N ALA A 181 -3.42 10.00 1.79
CA ALA A 181 -4.63 9.22 2.08
C ALA A 181 -5.34 9.67 3.36
N LYS A 182 -4.59 10.15 4.36
CA LYS A 182 -5.17 10.72 5.59
C LYS A 182 -5.79 12.11 5.38
N ASN A 183 -5.37 12.85 4.36
CA ASN A 183 -5.74 14.26 4.18
C ASN A 183 -6.54 14.57 2.89
N VAL A 184 -6.60 13.64 1.95
CA VAL A 184 -7.27 13.78 0.65
C VAL A 184 -8.58 12.99 0.65
N LYS A 185 -9.63 13.51 0.00
CA LYS A 185 -10.94 12.85 -0.06
C LYS A 185 -10.87 11.59 -0.92
N ALA A 186 -11.59 10.54 -0.53
CA ALA A 186 -11.54 9.28 -1.29
C ALA A 186 -12.08 9.36 -2.71
N THR A 187 -12.98 10.30 -3.01
CA THR A 187 -13.45 10.59 -4.38
C THR A 187 -12.35 11.10 -5.29
N GLU A 188 -11.25 11.61 -4.73
CA GLU A 188 -10.13 12.17 -5.48
C GLU A 188 -9.05 11.11 -5.72
N LEU A 189 -8.86 10.19 -4.77
CA LEU A 189 -7.94 9.05 -4.91
C LEU A 189 -8.54 7.90 -5.73
N SER A 190 -9.87 7.80 -5.82
CA SER A 190 -10.53 6.77 -6.63
C SER A 190 -10.21 6.88 -8.13
N LEU A 191 -9.87 8.07 -8.64
CA LEU A 191 -9.47 8.27 -10.05
C LEU A 191 -8.14 7.58 -10.40
N TYR A 192 -7.35 7.21 -9.40
CA TYR A 192 -6.03 6.58 -9.56
C TYR A 192 -5.96 5.22 -8.90
N GLU A 193 -7.09 4.65 -8.49
CA GLU A 193 -7.11 3.46 -7.63
C GLU A 193 -6.30 2.30 -8.22
N ASP A 194 -6.44 2.05 -9.52
CA ASP A 194 -5.76 0.93 -10.17
C ASP A 194 -4.25 1.13 -10.20
N ALA A 195 -3.77 2.33 -10.56
CA ALA A 195 -2.34 2.63 -10.60
C ALA A 195 -1.71 2.62 -9.20
N ILE A 196 -2.43 3.15 -8.21
CA ILE A 196 -2.00 3.16 -6.81
C ILE A 196 -1.89 1.74 -6.26
N LEU A 197 -2.94 0.93 -6.45
CA LEU A 197 -2.98 -0.43 -5.92
C LEU A 197 -2.05 -1.38 -6.68
N ASP A 198 -1.82 -1.15 -7.97
CA ASP A 198 -0.81 -1.88 -8.75
C ASP A 198 0.60 -1.57 -8.24
N ALA A 199 0.91 -0.29 -7.98
CA ALA A 199 2.18 0.12 -7.39
C ALA A 199 2.35 -0.47 -5.98
N CYS A 200 1.30 -0.48 -5.15
CA CYS A 200 1.33 -1.14 -3.85
C CYS A 200 1.66 -2.64 -3.99
N CYS A 201 0.99 -3.35 -4.91
CA CYS A 201 1.28 -4.77 -5.18
C CYS A 201 2.74 -5.00 -5.61
N GLN A 202 3.26 -4.17 -6.52
CA GLN A 202 4.64 -4.28 -7.02
C GLN A 202 5.70 -4.02 -5.95
N ASN A 203 5.35 -3.26 -4.90
CA ASN A 203 6.25 -2.95 -3.79
C ASN A 203 6.16 -3.96 -2.64
N ILE A 204 5.20 -4.89 -2.64
CA ILE A 204 5.14 -5.98 -1.66
C ILE A 204 6.47 -6.76 -1.57
N PRO A 205 7.15 -7.13 -2.66
CA PRO A 205 8.43 -7.83 -2.56
C PRO A 205 9.61 -6.97 -2.04
N ALA A 206 9.39 -5.75 -1.52
CA ALA A 206 10.42 -4.86 -1.01
C ALA A 206 11.28 -5.45 0.12
N ASP A 207 12.41 -4.78 0.36
CA ASP A 207 13.37 -5.08 1.41
C ASP A 207 12.77 -4.95 2.82
N ASP A 208 13.39 -5.63 3.79
CA ASP A 208 12.88 -5.79 5.15
C ASP A 208 12.64 -4.45 5.87
N GLU A 209 13.52 -3.46 5.65
CA GLU A 209 13.44 -2.14 6.28
C GLU A 209 12.18 -1.35 5.91
N LEU A 210 11.60 -1.66 4.74
CA LEU A 210 10.49 -0.92 4.15
C LEU A 210 9.16 -1.67 4.23
N TRP A 211 9.22 -2.95 4.58
CA TRP A 211 8.07 -3.84 4.52
C TRP A 211 6.91 -3.37 5.42
N TYR A 212 7.20 -2.84 6.61
CA TYR A 212 6.15 -2.32 7.50
C TYR A 212 5.36 -1.20 6.83
N GLN A 213 6.05 -0.22 6.26
CA GLN A 213 5.48 0.96 5.61
C GLN A 213 4.73 0.56 4.35
N VAL A 214 5.29 -0.35 3.54
CA VAL A 214 4.62 -0.90 2.36
C VAL A 214 3.30 -1.57 2.74
N ILE A 215 3.29 -2.40 3.79
CA ILE A 215 2.06 -3.04 4.25
C ILE A 215 1.06 -2.00 4.79
N GLU A 216 1.51 -1.04 5.61
CA GLU A 216 0.65 -0.01 6.18
C GLU A 216 -0.05 0.79 5.08
N VAL A 217 0.72 1.25 4.09
CA VAL A 217 0.21 2.02 2.96
C VAL A 217 -0.72 1.18 2.10
N SER A 218 -0.34 -0.07 1.80
CA SER A 218 -1.15 -0.97 0.98
C SER A 218 -2.49 -1.27 1.62
N VAL A 219 -2.51 -1.58 2.93
CA VAL A 219 -3.77 -1.83 3.67
C VAL A 219 -4.63 -0.58 3.69
N MET A 220 -4.04 0.56 4.03
CA MET A 220 -4.75 1.83 4.13
C MET A 220 -5.35 2.23 2.78
N LEU A 221 -4.56 2.24 1.70
CA LEU A 221 -5.04 2.63 0.37
C LEU A 221 -6.08 1.65 -0.16
N LEU A 222 -5.86 0.34 -0.02
CA LEU A 222 -6.83 -0.68 -0.42
C LEU A 222 -8.17 -0.48 0.27
N THR A 223 -8.19 -0.36 1.60
CA THR A 223 -9.44 -0.19 2.35
C THR A 223 -10.06 1.18 2.13
N PHE A 224 -9.26 2.20 1.83
CA PHE A 224 -9.73 3.55 1.56
C PHE A 224 -10.36 3.71 0.17
N THR A 225 -9.78 3.11 -0.87
CA THR A 225 -10.30 3.20 -2.24
C THR A 225 -11.42 2.19 -2.46
N GLN A 226 -11.24 0.93 -2.04
CA GLN A 226 -12.23 -0.14 -2.27
C GLN A 226 -13.37 -0.13 -1.24
N ARG A 227 -13.20 0.58 -0.12
CA ARG A 227 -14.21 0.83 0.92
C ARG A 227 -15.04 -0.43 1.23
N SER A 228 -16.35 -0.35 0.96
CA SER A 228 -17.39 -1.34 1.26
C SER A 228 -17.62 -2.34 0.12
N ASN A 229 -16.71 -2.44 -0.87
CA ASN A 229 -16.79 -3.45 -1.90
C ASN A 229 -15.90 -4.66 -1.57
N PRO A 230 -16.36 -5.62 -0.75
CA PRO A 230 -15.59 -6.82 -0.41
C PRO A 230 -15.32 -7.73 -1.63
N ARG A 231 -16.03 -7.50 -2.75
CA ARG A 231 -15.88 -8.27 -3.99
C ARG A 231 -14.84 -7.67 -4.94
N SER A 232 -14.20 -6.56 -4.57
CA SER A 232 -13.18 -5.96 -5.43
C SER A 232 -12.04 -6.96 -5.67
N PRO A 233 -11.62 -7.18 -6.93
CA PRO A 233 -10.51 -8.08 -7.25
C PRO A 233 -9.19 -7.61 -6.63
N TRP A 234 -9.10 -6.32 -6.26
CA TRP A 234 -7.94 -5.77 -5.57
C TRP A 234 -7.72 -6.35 -4.17
N TYR A 235 -8.80 -6.72 -3.46
CA TYR A 235 -8.66 -7.42 -2.17
C TYR A 235 -7.99 -8.77 -2.35
N ASP A 236 -8.47 -9.57 -3.31
CA ASP A 236 -7.90 -10.89 -3.63
C ASP A 236 -6.45 -10.78 -4.11
N ARG A 237 -6.17 -9.86 -5.05
CA ARG A 237 -4.83 -9.65 -5.60
C ARG A 237 -3.84 -9.21 -4.52
N MET A 238 -4.16 -8.14 -3.78
CA MET A 238 -3.27 -7.59 -2.76
C MET A 238 -3.00 -8.58 -1.63
N LEU A 239 -4.05 -9.20 -1.09
CA LEU A 239 -3.90 -10.20 -0.03
C LEU A 239 -3.11 -11.41 -0.54
N SER A 240 -3.32 -11.82 -1.78
CA SER A 240 -2.58 -12.94 -2.37
C SER A 240 -1.09 -12.67 -2.53
N GLU A 241 -0.72 -11.46 -2.93
CA GLU A 241 0.68 -11.03 -3.00
C GLU A 241 1.32 -10.97 -1.62
N MET A 242 0.64 -10.35 -0.63
CA MET A 242 1.13 -10.29 0.75
C MET A 242 1.36 -11.68 1.33
N LEU A 243 0.39 -12.58 1.18
CA LEU A 243 0.50 -13.97 1.63
C LEU A 243 1.60 -14.71 0.88
N GLY A 244 1.79 -14.45 -0.42
CA GLY A 244 2.80 -15.12 -1.23
C GLY A 244 4.21 -14.76 -0.77
N HIS A 245 4.41 -13.51 -0.37
CA HIS A 245 5.67 -13.08 0.22
C HIS A 245 5.93 -13.70 1.58
N LEU A 246 4.90 -13.77 2.43
CA LEU A 246 4.99 -14.38 3.76
C LEU A 246 5.22 -15.89 3.68
N GLU A 247 4.64 -16.58 2.71
CA GLU A 247 4.84 -18.02 2.46
C GLU A 247 6.27 -18.34 1.99
N ARG A 248 6.93 -17.43 1.25
CA ARG A 248 8.34 -17.58 0.84
C ARG A 248 9.30 -17.38 2.01
N GLN A 249 8.95 -16.55 2.98
CA GLN A 249 9.79 -16.26 4.15
C GLN A 249 9.01 -16.38 5.47
N PRO A 250 8.46 -17.57 5.79
CA PRO A 250 7.53 -17.72 6.90
C PRO A 250 8.19 -17.67 8.27
N LEU A 251 9.53 -17.57 8.34
CA LEU A 251 10.31 -17.46 9.57
C LEU A 251 10.81 -16.03 9.84
N ASN A 252 10.64 -15.09 8.91
CA ASN A 252 11.04 -13.71 9.10
C ASN A 252 10.13 -13.04 10.15
N LYS A 253 10.65 -12.79 11.35
CA LYS A 253 9.88 -12.24 12.48
C LYS A 253 9.34 -10.85 12.18
N GLU A 254 10.15 -9.96 11.64
CA GLU A 254 9.77 -8.57 11.39
C GLU A 254 8.61 -8.49 10.40
N ARG A 255 8.70 -9.25 9.31
CA ARG A 255 7.66 -9.30 8.29
C ARG A 255 6.31 -9.79 8.81
N ARG A 256 6.33 -10.88 9.59
CA ARG A 256 5.11 -11.45 10.19
C ARG A 256 4.48 -10.50 11.18
N VAL A 257 5.28 -9.91 12.06
CA VAL A 257 4.79 -8.99 13.09
C VAL A 257 4.20 -7.74 12.44
N ALA A 258 4.84 -7.18 11.42
CA ALA A 258 4.32 -6.05 10.66
C ALA A 258 2.96 -6.38 10.04
N TRP A 259 2.89 -7.47 9.28
CA TRP A 259 1.66 -7.88 8.61
C TRP A 259 0.52 -8.19 9.58
N LEU A 260 0.77 -9.01 10.62
CA LEU A 260 -0.23 -9.34 11.63
C LEU A 260 -0.73 -8.12 12.41
N THR A 261 0.09 -7.07 12.54
CA THR A 261 -0.31 -5.83 13.21
C THR A 261 -1.26 -5.01 12.34
N LEU A 262 -1.02 -4.99 11.03
CA LEU A 262 -1.63 -4.03 10.11
C LEU A 262 -2.80 -4.61 9.30
N ILE A 263 -2.92 -5.93 9.14
CA ILE A 263 -3.88 -6.54 8.20
C ILE A 263 -5.36 -6.43 8.59
N GLY A 264 -5.67 -6.14 9.86
CA GLY A 264 -7.04 -6.16 10.40
C GLY A 264 -8.10 -5.44 9.54
N PRO A 265 -7.86 -4.20 9.07
CA PRO A 265 -8.81 -3.48 8.21
C PRO A 265 -9.16 -4.21 6.92
N VAL A 266 -8.22 -4.97 6.32
CA VAL A 266 -8.50 -5.79 5.13
C VAL A 266 -9.43 -6.94 5.48
N PHE A 267 -9.22 -7.58 6.63
CA PHE A 267 -10.12 -8.64 7.10
C PHE A 267 -11.53 -8.11 7.35
N ASP A 268 -11.65 -6.99 8.05
CA ASP A 268 -12.94 -6.35 8.33
C ASP A 268 -13.68 -6.00 7.03
N ALA A 269 -12.95 -5.47 6.04
CA ALA A 269 -13.54 -5.13 4.76
C ALA A 269 -13.97 -6.35 3.94
N MET A 270 -13.17 -7.43 3.91
CA MET A 270 -13.49 -8.64 3.14
C MET A 270 -14.55 -9.52 3.80
N GLY A 271 -14.61 -9.59 5.13
CA GLY A 271 -15.57 -10.41 5.87
C GLY A 271 -15.61 -11.87 5.38
N LEU A 272 -16.77 -12.33 4.92
CA LEU A 272 -16.97 -13.71 4.43
C LEU A 272 -16.07 -14.10 3.25
N PHE A 273 -15.58 -13.13 2.46
CA PHE A 273 -14.72 -13.42 1.30
C PHE A 273 -13.33 -13.94 1.70
N LEU A 274 -12.95 -13.79 2.96
CA LEU A 274 -11.72 -14.39 3.51
C LEU A 274 -11.70 -15.91 3.39
N LEU A 275 -12.87 -16.57 3.28
CA LEU A 275 -12.97 -18.02 3.09
C LEU A 275 -12.12 -18.53 1.90
N ALA A 276 -11.99 -17.73 0.84
CA ALA A 276 -11.15 -18.08 -0.32
C ALA A 276 -9.66 -18.20 0.03
N HIS A 277 -9.20 -17.49 1.07
CA HIS A 277 -7.80 -17.45 1.49
C HIS A 277 -7.50 -18.35 2.69
N PHE A 278 -8.48 -19.07 3.23
CA PHE A 278 -8.34 -19.87 4.44
C PHE A 278 -7.18 -20.86 4.37
N ARG A 279 -6.99 -21.52 3.24
CA ARG A 279 -5.90 -22.48 3.09
C ARG A 279 -4.54 -21.86 3.36
N ARG A 280 -4.31 -20.66 2.85
CA ARG A 280 -3.05 -19.93 2.96
C ARG A 280 -2.91 -19.30 4.35
N LEU A 281 -3.97 -18.63 4.81
CA LEU A 281 -4.04 -18.01 6.14
C LEU A 281 -3.80 -19.02 7.26
N PHE A 282 -4.59 -20.10 7.31
CA PHE A 282 -4.46 -21.09 8.38
C PHE A 282 -3.15 -21.87 8.29
N SER A 283 -2.59 -22.09 7.11
CA SER A 283 -1.25 -22.70 6.98
C SER A 283 -0.20 -21.85 7.70
N LEU A 284 -0.19 -20.53 7.47
CA LEU A 284 0.73 -19.61 8.14
C LEU A 284 0.41 -19.49 9.64
N PHE A 285 -0.87 -19.38 10.01
CA PHE A 285 -1.25 -19.25 11.42
C PHE A 285 -0.87 -20.47 12.25
N PHE A 286 -1.12 -21.69 11.76
CA PHE A 286 -0.69 -22.89 12.48
C PHE A 286 0.82 -22.90 12.69
N GLN A 287 1.60 -22.45 11.71
CA GLN A 287 3.05 -22.31 11.89
C GLN A 287 3.40 -21.22 12.92
N TRP A 288 2.71 -20.08 12.89
CA TRP A 288 3.07 -18.91 13.70
C TRP A 288 2.59 -18.98 15.15
N MET A 289 1.52 -19.72 15.43
CA MET A 289 1.05 -20.00 16.81
C MET A 289 2.11 -20.70 17.66
N HIS A 290 3.00 -21.49 17.05
CA HIS A 290 4.02 -22.26 17.75
C HIS A 290 5.43 -21.67 17.62
N THR A 291 5.53 -20.39 17.24
CA THR A 291 6.83 -19.69 17.23
C THR A 291 7.27 -19.29 18.64
N ASP A 292 8.57 -19.19 18.87
CA ASP A 292 9.13 -18.83 20.19
C ASP A 292 8.80 -17.39 20.62
N ASP A 293 8.47 -16.52 19.66
CA ASP A 293 8.17 -15.11 19.89
C ASP A 293 6.72 -14.89 20.36
N ASN A 294 6.55 -14.47 21.60
CA ASN A 294 5.22 -14.23 22.18
C ASN A 294 4.38 -13.19 21.42
N LYS A 295 5.02 -12.18 20.82
CA LYS A 295 4.33 -11.13 20.06
C LYS A 295 3.64 -11.71 18.83
N THR A 296 4.34 -12.55 18.08
CA THR A 296 3.82 -13.26 16.90
C THR A 296 2.65 -14.16 17.27
N VAL A 297 2.78 -14.94 18.36
CA VAL A 297 1.71 -15.83 18.83
C VAL A 297 0.45 -15.04 19.21
N LEU A 298 0.57 -13.99 20.02
CA LEU A 298 -0.55 -13.17 20.46
C LEU A 298 -1.26 -12.48 19.29
N LEU A 299 -0.50 -11.90 18.36
CA LEU A 299 -1.05 -11.29 17.16
C LEU A 299 -1.75 -12.33 16.28
N THR A 300 -1.18 -13.53 16.14
CA THR A 300 -1.79 -14.63 15.40
C THR A 300 -3.14 -15.03 16.01
N LEU A 301 -3.21 -15.23 17.33
CA LEU A 301 -4.46 -15.54 18.02
C LEU A 301 -5.51 -14.44 17.82
N LYS A 302 -5.10 -13.16 17.92
CA LYS A 302 -5.98 -12.02 17.64
C LYS A 302 -6.56 -12.07 16.23
N GLN A 303 -5.75 -12.38 15.23
CA GLN A 303 -6.21 -12.47 13.84
C GLN A 303 -7.11 -13.69 13.59
N ILE A 304 -6.80 -14.85 14.19
CA ILE A 304 -7.68 -16.04 14.14
C ILE A 304 -9.05 -15.72 14.74
N HIS A 305 -9.08 -15.09 15.93
CA HIS A 305 -10.32 -14.70 16.58
C HIS A 305 -11.15 -13.77 15.69
N ALA A 306 -10.52 -12.75 15.10
CA ALA A 306 -11.19 -11.83 14.17
C ALA A 306 -11.77 -12.56 12.95
N ILE A 307 -11.00 -13.43 12.30
CA ILE A 307 -11.45 -14.18 11.13
C ILE A 307 -12.63 -15.09 11.46
N ILE A 308 -12.60 -15.81 12.59
CA ILE A 308 -13.71 -16.67 13.00
C ILE A 308 -14.98 -15.83 13.20
N LYS A 309 -14.86 -14.68 13.87
CA LYS A 309 -15.98 -13.76 14.10
C LYS A 309 -16.54 -13.18 12.80
N LEU A 310 -15.69 -12.82 11.85
CA LEU A 310 -16.09 -12.23 10.57
C LEU A 310 -16.74 -13.24 9.62
N THR A 311 -16.27 -14.48 9.65
CA THR A 311 -16.68 -15.51 8.68
C THR A 311 -17.75 -16.46 9.20
N TRP A 312 -18.04 -16.45 10.52
CA TRP A 312 -19.05 -17.31 11.15
C TRP A 312 -18.95 -18.75 10.65
N ILE A 313 -17.75 -19.30 10.71
CA ILE A 313 -17.35 -20.49 9.96
C ILE A 313 -18.33 -21.64 10.19
N ARG A 314 -19.35 -21.83 9.34
CA ARG A 314 -20.36 -22.88 9.57
C ARG A 314 -19.83 -24.26 9.21
N LYS A 315 -18.97 -24.37 8.20
CA LYS A 315 -18.26 -25.60 7.81
C LYS A 315 -16.84 -25.25 7.35
N SER A 316 -15.83 -25.59 8.15
CA SER A 316 -14.42 -25.41 7.76
C SER A 316 -13.65 -26.69 8.04
N PRO A 317 -12.81 -27.12 7.09
CA PRO A 317 -11.93 -28.27 7.28
C PRO A 317 -10.90 -28.04 8.40
N TYR A 318 -10.70 -26.79 8.82
CA TYR A 318 -9.70 -26.43 9.83
C TYR A 318 -10.22 -26.48 11.27
N THR A 319 -11.52 -26.69 11.51
CA THR A 319 -12.10 -26.63 12.86
C THR A 319 -11.44 -27.62 13.82
N LEU A 320 -11.34 -28.89 13.41
CA LEU A 320 -10.75 -29.95 14.23
C LEU A 320 -9.27 -29.66 14.52
N ARG A 321 -8.50 -29.34 13.47
CA ARG A 321 -7.08 -29.01 13.61
C ARG A 321 -6.89 -27.77 14.50
N LEU A 322 -7.70 -26.74 14.34
CA LEU A 322 -7.59 -25.52 15.14
C LEU A 322 -7.82 -25.80 16.63
N VAL A 323 -8.80 -26.62 16.98
CA VAL A 323 -9.00 -27.03 18.39
C VAL A 323 -7.75 -27.74 18.92
N ASP A 324 -7.17 -28.65 18.14
CA ASP A 324 -5.96 -29.38 18.55
C ASP A 324 -4.76 -28.46 18.76
N GLU A 325 -4.52 -27.54 17.82
CA GLU A 325 -3.39 -26.63 17.87
C GLU A 325 -3.56 -25.60 19.01
N LEU A 326 -4.80 -25.15 19.30
CA LEU A 326 -5.10 -24.30 20.46
C LEU A 326 -4.86 -25.01 21.79
N VAL A 327 -5.24 -26.28 21.89
CA VAL A 327 -4.98 -27.11 23.07
C VAL A 327 -3.47 -27.33 23.25
N LEU A 328 -2.76 -27.64 22.17
CA LEU A 328 -1.30 -27.77 22.19
C LEU A 328 -0.64 -26.47 22.66
N LEU A 329 -1.04 -25.33 22.08
CA LEU A 329 -0.53 -24.02 22.47
C LEU A 329 -0.83 -23.69 23.94
N TYR A 330 -2.00 -24.10 24.45
CA TYR A 330 -2.34 -23.93 25.86
C TYR A 330 -1.33 -24.65 26.77
N LYS A 331 -0.95 -25.88 26.42
CA LYS A 331 0.09 -26.63 27.15
C LYS A 331 1.44 -25.96 27.06
N GLU A 332 1.87 -25.60 25.84
CA GLU A 332 3.13 -24.90 25.58
C GLU A 332 3.22 -23.55 26.28
N SER A 333 2.09 -22.86 26.47
CA SER A 333 2.06 -21.57 27.16
C SER A 333 2.56 -21.64 28.61
N ALA A 334 2.59 -22.82 29.23
CA ALA A 334 3.05 -23.00 30.61
C ALA A 334 4.49 -22.48 30.84
N THR A 335 5.34 -22.52 29.81
CA THR A 335 6.74 -22.08 29.86
C THR A 335 6.95 -20.64 29.38
N ARG A 336 5.89 -19.96 28.89
CA ARG A 336 6.00 -18.63 28.28
C ARG A 336 5.76 -17.51 29.29
N SER A 337 6.46 -16.39 29.12
CA SER A 337 6.30 -15.21 29.99
C SER A 337 4.91 -14.58 29.91
N ASN A 338 4.22 -14.67 28.77
CA ASN A 338 2.90 -14.08 28.53
C ASN A 338 1.76 -15.11 28.67
N ARG A 339 1.97 -16.17 29.46
CA ARG A 339 1.06 -17.33 29.55
C ARG A 339 -0.40 -16.96 29.80
N GLU A 340 -0.69 -16.03 30.70
CA GLU A 340 -2.07 -15.72 31.11
C GLU A 340 -2.84 -15.08 29.96
N ILE A 341 -2.25 -14.06 29.33
CA ILE A 341 -2.82 -13.38 28.16
C ILE A 341 -3.05 -14.36 27.01
N MET A 342 -2.09 -15.27 26.75
CA MET A 342 -2.23 -16.30 25.71
C MET A 342 -3.38 -17.25 26.01
N ARG A 343 -3.49 -17.73 27.26
CA ARG A 343 -4.55 -18.64 27.70
C ARG A 343 -5.93 -18.01 27.61
N ASP A 344 -6.03 -16.71 27.92
CA ASP A 344 -7.28 -15.96 27.79
C ASP A 344 -7.73 -15.88 26.32
N HIS A 345 -6.82 -15.55 25.40
CA HIS A 345 -7.13 -15.53 23.96
C HIS A 345 -7.52 -16.92 23.44
N ILE A 346 -6.82 -17.97 23.89
CA ILE A 346 -7.16 -19.36 23.52
C ILE A 346 -8.59 -19.70 24.01
N LEU A 347 -8.92 -19.36 25.25
CA LEU A 347 -10.24 -19.57 25.83
C LEU A 347 -11.33 -18.83 25.04
N GLU A 348 -11.11 -17.56 24.72
CA GLU A 348 -12.04 -16.76 23.92
C GLU A 348 -12.31 -17.39 22.55
N ILE A 349 -11.26 -17.86 21.87
CA ILE A 349 -11.40 -18.54 20.57
C ILE A 349 -12.16 -19.86 20.72
N LEU A 350 -11.88 -20.68 21.74
CA LEU A 350 -12.58 -21.94 21.98
C LEU A 350 -14.07 -21.70 22.24
N VAL A 351 -14.41 -20.71 23.07
CA VAL A 351 -15.81 -20.33 23.34
C VAL A 351 -16.49 -19.85 22.05
N LEU A 352 -15.81 -19.02 21.26
CA LEU A 352 -16.34 -18.56 19.98
C LEU A 352 -16.57 -19.72 19.01
N LEU A 353 -15.64 -20.67 18.92
CA LEU A 353 -15.77 -21.86 18.09
C LEU A 353 -16.96 -22.72 18.52
N GLN A 354 -17.12 -22.98 19.82
CA GLN A 354 -18.27 -23.74 20.32
C GLN A 354 -19.60 -23.06 19.95
N ASN A 355 -19.70 -21.74 20.16
CA ASN A 355 -20.88 -20.96 19.81
C ASN A 355 -21.20 -21.02 18.30
N CYS A 356 -20.19 -21.10 17.43
CA CYS A 356 -20.37 -21.19 15.98
C CYS A 356 -20.64 -22.62 15.46
N LYS A 357 -20.22 -23.67 16.19
CA LYS A 357 -20.07 -25.04 15.65
C LYS A 357 -20.85 -26.14 16.36
N GLY A 358 -21.24 -25.95 17.62
CA GLY A 358 -21.91 -26.97 18.43
C GLY A 358 -21.23 -28.35 18.29
N HIS A 359 -21.95 -29.31 17.69
CA HIS A 359 -21.51 -30.70 17.53
C HIS A 359 -20.13 -30.90 16.88
N GLN A 360 -19.75 -30.11 15.86
CA GLN A 360 -18.41 -30.26 15.23
C GLN A 360 -17.27 -29.89 16.19
N PHE A 361 -17.51 -28.91 17.05
CA PHE A 361 -16.57 -28.55 18.09
C PHE A 361 -16.56 -29.62 19.18
N GLU A 362 -17.72 -30.10 19.62
CA GLU A 362 -17.84 -31.14 20.64
C GLU A 362 -17.10 -32.43 20.25
N GLU A 363 -17.20 -32.88 18.99
CA GLU A 363 -16.44 -34.03 18.50
C GLU A 363 -14.92 -33.83 18.58
N ALA A 364 -14.43 -32.65 18.21
CA ALA A 364 -13.01 -32.32 18.29
C ALA A 364 -12.54 -32.13 19.74
N TRP A 365 -13.41 -31.60 20.61
CA TRP A 365 -13.13 -31.29 22.01
C TRP A 365 -13.13 -32.55 22.89
N LYS A 366 -14.01 -33.52 22.61
CA LYS A 366 -14.24 -34.72 23.43
C LYS A 366 -12.96 -35.50 23.77
N LYS A 367 -12.00 -35.56 22.85
CA LYS A 367 -10.73 -36.27 23.08
C LYS A 367 -9.81 -35.59 24.10
N HIS A 368 -10.05 -34.31 24.40
CA HIS A 368 -9.26 -33.50 25.32
C HIS A 368 -9.87 -33.42 26.73
N GLU A 369 -11.11 -33.88 26.93
CA GLU A 369 -11.83 -33.78 28.22
C GLU A 369 -11.20 -34.61 29.35
N LEU A 370 -10.48 -35.67 29.00
CA LEU A 370 -9.82 -36.58 29.94
C LEU A 370 -8.35 -36.22 30.18
N ASP A 371 -7.86 -35.12 29.59
CA ASP A 371 -6.48 -34.71 29.70
C ASP A 371 -6.21 -34.00 31.05
N PRO A 372 -5.37 -34.56 31.93
CA PRO A 372 -5.12 -33.98 33.25
C PRO A 372 -4.46 -32.60 33.17
N ASP A 373 -3.66 -32.32 32.13
CA ASP A 373 -2.96 -31.04 31.95
C ASP A 373 -3.92 -29.90 31.60
N LEU A 374 -5.15 -30.23 31.20
CA LEU A 374 -6.18 -29.28 30.77
C LEU A 374 -7.24 -29.02 31.84
N THR A 375 -7.11 -29.59 33.04
CA THR A 375 -8.13 -29.48 34.11
C THR A 375 -8.56 -28.02 34.37
N MET A 376 -7.60 -27.09 34.44
CA MET A 376 -7.88 -25.66 34.62
C MET A 376 -8.63 -25.07 33.41
N LEU A 377 -8.18 -25.37 32.19
CA LEU A 377 -8.80 -24.93 30.95
C LEU A 377 -10.25 -25.39 30.86
N LEU A 378 -10.48 -26.70 31.07
CA LEU A 378 -11.80 -27.33 31.05
C LEU A 378 -12.74 -26.68 32.08
N SER A 379 -12.25 -26.42 33.29
CA SER A 379 -13.05 -25.79 34.34
C SER A 379 -13.49 -24.36 33.97
N THR A 380 -12.60 -23.57 33.37
CA THR A 380 -12.87 -22.18 33.00
C THR A 380 -13.75 -22.13 31.75
N PHE A 381 -13.46 -22.96 30.76
CA PHE A 381 -14.26 -23.12 29.55
C PHE A 381 -15.71 -23.44 29.91
N ASN A 382 -15.96 -24.53 30.66
CA ASN A 382 -17.31 -24.94 31.04
C ASN A 382 -18.08 -23.83 31.78
N LYS A 383 -17.43 -23.07 32.68
CA LYS A 383 -18.05 -21.93 33.37
C LYS A 383 -18.50 -20.83 32.39
N LEU A 384 -17.67 -20.49 31.41
CA LEU A 384 -17.98 -19.46 30.41
C LEU A 384 -19.11 -19.91 29.47
N CYS A 385 -19.12 -21.18 29.09
CA CYS A 385 -20.16 -21.76 28.22
C CYS A 385 -21.52 -21.79 28.92
N ILE A 386 -21.57 -22.15 30.21
CA ILE A 386 -22.80 -22.11 31.03
C ILE A 386 -23.33 -20.68 31.16
N LYS A 387 -22.44 -19.70 31.38
CA LYS A 387 -22.83 -18.28 31.47
C LYS A 387 -23.45 -17.75 30.18
N ASN A 388 -22.96 -18.21 29.02
CA ASN A 388 -23.46 -17.80 27.71
C ASN A 388 -24.74 -18.53 27.28
N SER A 389 -25.14 -19.60 27.98
CA SER A 389 -26.36 -20.38 27.71
C SER A 389 -27.52 -20.08 28.67
N SER A 390 -27.31 -19.15 29.62
CA SER A 390 -28.37 -18.59 30.46
C SER A 390 -29.05 -17.42 29.71
N PRO A 391 -30.39 -17.39 29.61
CA PRO A 391 -31.15 -16.46 28.76
C PRO A 391 -31.02 -14.98 29.14
#